data_AF-A1RRC5-F1
#
_entry.id   AF-A1RRC5-F1
#
_cell.length_a   1.000
_cell.length_b   1.000
_cell.length_c   1.000
_cell.angle_alpha   90.00
_cell.angle_beta   90.00
_cell.angle_gamma   90.00
#
_symmetry.space_group_name_H-M   'P 1'
#
loop_
_entity.id
_entity.type
_entity.pdbx_description
1 polymer ?
#
loop_
_entity_poly.entity_id
_entity_poly.type
_entity_poly.pdbx_seq_one_letter_code
_entity_poly.pdbx_strand_id
1 'polypeptide(L)'
;MVALVLFILLFITLLTALVAISYFLAPRRPSEVKQRRFEAGGPPYGTIQRRLVMQYIGYIYLVTTVEATLGLAIVAVLTNENMLPLSLSLALLMAILAAIVARYLKILADVRKWS
;
A
#
# COMPACT_ATOMS: atom_id res chain seq x y z
N MET A 1 5.29 -1.60 -27.89
CA MET A 1 4.14 -2.36 -27.35
C MET A 1 4.44 -3.85 -27.25
N VAL A 2 4.87 -4.53 -28.32
CA VAL A 2 5.22 -5.97 -28.28
C VAL A 2 6.26 -6.31 -27.20
N ALA A 3 7.35 -5.54 -27.10
CA ALA A 3 8.38 -5.76 -26.08
C ALA A 3 7.86 -5.64 -24.64
N LEU A 4 6.94 -4.71 -24.36
CA LEU A 4 6.33 -4.55 -23.04
C LEU A 4 5.45 -5.76 -22.69
N VAL A 5 4.66 -6.24 -23.66
CA VAL A 5 3.83 -7.43 -23.46
C VAL A 5 4.69 -8.67 -23.20
N LEU A 6 5.76 -8.86 -23.97
CA LEU A 6 6.70 -9.96 -23.76
C LEU A 6 7.39 -9.88 -22.40
N PHE A 7 7.79 -8.69 -21.96
CA PHE A 7 8.36 -8.47 -20.64
C PHE A 7 7.37 -8.84 -19.53
N ILE A 8 6.12 -8.37 -19.61
CA ILE A 8 5.08 -8.67 -18.60
C ILE A 8 4.79 -10.17 -18.55
N LEU A 9 4.65 -10.82 -19.70
CA LEU A 9 4.42 -12.26 -19.78
C LEU A 9 5.57 -13.05 -19.17
N LEU A 10 6.81 -12.72 -19.52
CA LEU A 10 8.00 -13.37 -18.96
C LEU A 10 8.06 -13.16 -17.44
N PHE A 11 7.81 -11.95 -16.96
CA PHE A 11 7.85 -11.61 -15.54
C PHE A 11 6.81 -12.42 -14.73
N ILE A 12 5.55 -12.45 -15.19
CA ILE A 12 4.49 -13.24 -14.54
C ILE A 12 4.82 -14.73 -14.58
N THR A 13 5.36 -15.22 -15.69
CA THR A 13 5.75 -16.62 -15.84
C THR A 13 6.84 -17.00 -14.84
N LEU A 14 7.87 -16.16 -14.69
CA LEU A 14 8.95 -16.39 -13.73
C LEU A 14 8.47 -16.32 -12.27
N LEU A 15 7.60 -15.37 -11.92
CA LEU A 15 7.00 -15.32 -10.58
C LEU A 15 6.17 -16.57 -10.28
N THR A 16 5.38 -17.03 -11.25
CA THR A 16 4.58 -18.25 -11.12
C THR A 16 5.47 -19.47 -10.99
N ALA A 17 6.55 -19.55 -11.80
CA ALA A 17 7.52 -20.62 -11.74
C ALA A 17 8.22 -20.67 -10.38
N LEU A 18 8.59 -19.53 -9.80
CA LEU A 18 9.20 -19.46 -8.46
C LEU A 18 8.30 -20.10 -7.39
N VAL A 19 7.01 -19.78 -7.39
CA VAL A 19 6.04 -20.35 -6.45
C VAL A 19 5.79 -21.83 -6.75
N ALA A 20 5.62 -22.19 -8.02
CA ALA A 20 5.35 -23.57 -8.41
C ALA A 20 6.53 -24.50 -8.08
N ILE A 21 7.75 -24.12 -8.48
CA ILE A 21 8.97 -24.89 -8.24
C ILE A 21 9.17 -25.11 -6.74
N SER A 22 9.05 -24.06 -5.93
CA SER A 22 9.14 -24.20 -4.47
C SER A 22 8.04 -25.09 -3.90
N TYR A 23 6.79 -24.95 -4.36
CA TYR A 23 5.66 -25.76 -3.90
C TYR A 23 5.76 -27.25 -4.26
N PHE A 24 6.33 -27.57 -5.42
CA PHE A 24 6.49 -28.96 -5.90
C PHE A 24 7.75 -29.64 -5.35
N LEU A 25 8.85 -28.90 -5.15
CA LEU A 25 10.08 -29.45 -4.59
C LEU A 25 10.09 -29.51 -3.05
N ALA A 26 9.28 -28.70 -2.36
CA ALA A 26 9.27 -28.66 -0.91
C ALA A 26 8.75 -29.98 -0.27
N PRO A 27 9.43 -30.51 0.77
CA PRO A 27 8.96 -31.68 1.52
C PRO A 27 7.62 -31.41 2.23
N ARG A 28 6.58 -32.15 1.85
CA ARG A 28 5.24 -32.05 2.47
C ARG A 28 5.13 -32.96 3.68
N ARG A 29 5.59 -32.49 4.84
CA ARG A 29 5.46 -33.17 6.14
C ARG A 29 4.55 -32.38 7.09
N PRO A 30 3.22 -32.39 6.88
CA PRO A 30 2.30 -31.72 7.78
C PRO A 30 2.33 -32.40 9.16
N SER A 31 2.22 -31.61 10.22
CA SER A 31 2.01 -32.09 11.58
C SER A 31 1.09 -31.12 12.30
N GLU A 32 0.38 -31.59 13.32
CA GLU A 32 -0.50 -30.71 14.10
C GLU A 32 0.24 -29.49 14.65
N VAL A 33 1.47 -29.68 15.14
CA VAL A 33 2.30 -28.60 15.67
C VAL A 33 2.62 -27.55 14.59
N LYS A 34 2.88 -27.97 13.34
CA LYS A 34 3.15 -27.05 12.22
C LYS A 34 1.91 -26.32 11.70
N GLN A 35 0.72 -26.85 11.97
CA GLN A 35 -0.55 -26.27 11.51
C GLN A 35 -1.20 -25.36 12.56
N ARG A 36 -0.80 -25.48 13.84
CA ARG A 36 -1.25 -24.57 14.90
C ARG A 36 -0.81 -23.14 14.59
N ARG A 37 -1.76 -22.21 14.64
CA ARG A 37 -1.47 -20.78 14.50
C ARG A 37 -0.90 -20.28 15.82
N PHE A 38 0.21 -19.55 15.73
CA PHE A 38 0.81 -18.78 16.82
C PHE A 38 1.42 -19.60 17.98
N GLU A 39 2.34 -18.93 18.66
CA GLU A 39 3.25 -19.42 19.71
C GLU A 39 2.53 -20.35 20.71
N ALA A 40 2.96 -21.61 20.75
CA ALA A 40 2.59 -22.60 21.77
C ALA A 40 1.10 -23.04 21.83
N GLY A 41 0.31 -22.93 20.76
CA GLY A 41 -1.01 -23.58 20.69
C GLY A 41 -2.11 -22.92 21.53
N GLY A 42 -1.88 -21.70 22.01
CA GLY A 42 -2.97 -20.81 22.40
C GLY A 42 -3.73 -20.41 21.14
N PRO A 43 -5.06 -20.59 21.08
CA PRO A 43 -5.82 -20.02 19.98
C PRO A 43 -5.60 -18.50 19.97
N PRO A 44 -5.66 -17.83 18.82
CA PRO A 44 -5.59 -16.37 18.73
C PRO A 44 -6.85 -15.76 19.37
N TYR A 45 -6.97 -15.87 20.69
CA TYR A 45 -8.03 -15.30 21.49
C TYR A 45 -7.62 -13.88 21.82
N GLY A 46 -8.04 -12.98 20.94
CA GLY A 46 -8.10 -11.56 21.19
C GLY A 46 -9.40 -11.05 20.62
N THR A 47 -10.00 -10.04 21.26
CA THR A 47 -11.03 -9.26 20.59
C THR A 47 -10.46 -8.72 19.29
N ILE A 48 -11.21 -8.79 18.19
CA ILE A 48 -10.81 -8.18 16.92
C ILE A 48 -10.46 -6.72 17.26
N GLN A 49 -9.19 -6.35 17.14
CA GLN A 49 -8.74 -5.00 17.38
C GLN A 49 -9.21 -4.12 16.22
N ARG A 50 -10.51 -3.75 16.23
CA ARG A 50 -11.15 -2.89 15.23
C ARG A 50 -10.46 -1.53 15.10
N ARG A 51 -9.74 -1.10 16.16
CA ARG A 51 -8.99 0.16 16.19
C ARG A 51 -7.78 0.18 15.24
N LEU A 52 -7.12 -0.96 14.99
CA LEU A 52 -5.98 -1.01 14.05
C LEU A 52 -6.42 -0.69 12.62
N VAL A 53 -7.57 -1.21 12.18
CA VAL A 53 -8.08 -0.99 10.81
C VAL A 53 -8.32 0.50 10.53
N MET A 54 -8.84 1.25 11.50
CA MET A 54 -9.08 2.69 11.34
C MET A 54 -7.79 3.51 11.23
N GLN A 55 -6.68 3.07 11.85
CA GLN A 55 -5.39 3.76 11.74
C GLN A 55 -4.81 3.68 10.32
N TYR A 56 -5.00 2.56 9.63
CA TYR A 56 -4.48 2.36 8.29
C TYR A 56 -5.34 2.99 7.19
N ILE A 57 -6.64 3.21 7.42
CA ILE A 57 -7.52 3.85 6.43
C ILE A 57 -7.03 5.25 6.07
N GLY A 58 -6.61 6.06 7.05
CA GLY A 58 -6.03 7.38 6.80
C GLY A 58 -4.75 7.33 5.95
N TYR A 59 -3.92 6.32 6.19
CA TYR A 59 -2.70 6.09 5.41
C TYR A 59 -3.01 5.70 3.96
N ILE A 60 -3.97 4.79 3.74
CA ILE A 60 -4.37 4.37 2.39
C ILE A 60 -4.84 5.58 1.57
N TYR A 61 -5.75 6.39 2.12
CA TYR A 61 -6.25 7.58 1.41
C TYR A 61 -5.12 8.59 1.12
N LEU A 62 -4.21 8.78 2.07
CA LEU A 62 -3.07 9.67 1.89
C LEU A 62 -2.17 9.20 0.75
N VAL A 63 -1.77 7.93 0.77
CA VAL A 63 -0.92 7.34 -0.29
C VAL A 63 -1.62 7.42 -1.64
N THR A 64 -2.86 6.97 -1.75
CA THR A 64 -3.61 7.00 -3.01
C THR A 64 -3.75 8.41 -3.57
N THR A 65 -4.02 9.40 -2.73
CA THR A 65 -4.17 10.78 -3.21
C THR A 65 -2.82 11.37 -3.64
N VAL A 66 -1.74 11.11 -2.90
CA VAL A 66 -0.39 11.55 -3.27
C VAL A 66 0.06 10.90 -4.58
N GLU A 67 -0.12 9.59 -4.75
CA GLU A 67 0.21 8.87 -5.98
C GLU A 67 -0.55 9.42 -7.19
N ALA A 68 -1.87 9.63 -7.07
CA ALA A 68 -2.68 10.20 -8.13
C ALA A 68 -2.23 11.63 -8.49
N THR A 69 -1.91 12.44 -7.49
CA THR A 69 -1.42 13.82 -7.69
C THR A 69 -0.08 13.84 -8.42
N LEU A 70 0.86 12.99 -8.00
CA LEU A 70 2.16 12.85 -8.65
C LEU A 70 2.01 12.33 -10.08
N GLY A 71 1.11 11.36 -10.32
CA GLY A 71 0.79 10.87 -11.66
C GLY A 71 0.28 11.99 -12.57
N LEU A 72 -0.66 12.80 -12.07
CA LEU A 72 -1.15 13.98 -12.80
C LEU A 72 -0.05 15.03 -13.03
N ALA A 73 0.86 15.23 -12.07
CA ALA A 73 2.01 16.12 -12.22
C ALA A 73 3.01 15.62 -13.26
N ILE A 74 3.22 14.32 -13.37
CA ILE A 74 4.08 13.74 -14.41
C ILE A 74 3.43 13.93 -15.78
N VAL A 75 2.14 13.60 -15.92
CA VAL A 75 1.40 13.82 -17.19
C VAL A 75 1.45 15.30 -17.58
N ALA A 76 1.19 16.19 -16.62
CA ALA A 76 1.28 17.63 -16.80
C ALA A 76 2.58 18.09 -17.45
N VAL A 77 3.71 17.64 -16.90
CA VAL A 77 5.05 18.00 -17.37
C VAL A 77 5.33 17.42 -18.76
N LEU A 78 4.82 16.23 -19.04
CA LEU A 78 5.09 15.53 -20.29
C LEU A 78 4.19 15.97 -21.45
N THR A 79 3.03 16.57 -21.20
CA THR A 79 2.03 16.84 -22.24
C THR A 79 1.66 18.31 -22.46
N ASN A 80 2.03 19.25 -21.57
CA ASN A 80 1.62 20.66 -21.70
C ASN A 80 2.74 21.61 -22.11
N GLU A 81 2.48 22.46 -23.10
CA GLU A 81 3.32 23.61 -23.42
C GLU A 81 3.10 24.79 -22.45
N ASN A 82 1.91 24.88 -21.82
CA ASN A 82 1.57 25.91 -20.83
C ASN A 82 1.42 25.31 -19.41
N MET A 83 2.48 25.38 -18.62
CA MET A 83 2.57 24.70 -17.31
C MET A 83 1.91 25.44 -16.14
N LEU A 84 1.61 26.73 -16.27
CA LEU A 84 1.14 27.61 -15.19
C LEU A 84 -0.19 27.19 -14.51
N PRO A 85 -1.30 26.96 -15.23
CA PRO A 85 -2.58 26.64 -14.58
C PRO A 85 -2.56 25.27 -13.89
N LEU A 86 -1.81 24.33 -14.45
CA LEU A 86 -1.69 22.97 -13.93
C LEU A 86 -0.76 22.90 -12.72
N SER A 87 0.37 23.61 -12.75
CA SER A 87 1.26 23.72 -11.59
C SER A 87 0.58 24.40 -10.40
N LEU A 88 -0.23 25.44 -10.63
CA LEU A 88 -1.05 26.07 -9.60
C LEU A 88 -2.09 25.10 -9.00
N SER A 89 -2.78 24.33 -9.84
CA SER A 89 -3.78 23.36 -9.39
C SER A 89 -3.15 22.23 -8.57
N LEU A 90 -1.99 21.73 -8.99
CA LEU A 90 -1.22 20.72 -8.26
C LEU A 90 -0.66 21.26 -6.94
N ALA A 91 -0.13 22.48 -6.94
CA ALA A 91 0.35 23.14 -5.72
C ALA A 91 -0.79 23.35 -4.71
N LEU A 92 -1.97 23.78 -5.17
CA LEU A 92 -3.15 23.93 -4.32
C LEU A 92 -3.57 22.57 -3.72
N LEU A 93 -3.61 21.52 -4.53
CA LEU A 93 -3.98 20.19 -4.07
C LEU A 93 -2.97 19.62 -3.07
N MET A 94 -1.67 19.82 -3.30
CA MET A 94 -0.61 19.45 -2.34
C MET A 94 -0.69 20.25 -1.04
N ALA A 95 -1.06 21.53 -1.09
CA ALA A 95 -1.27 22.35 0.10
C ALA A 95 -2.49 21.86 0.93
N ILE A 96 -3.60 21.52 0.26
CA ILE A 96 -4.78 20.92 0.91
C ILE A 96 -4.42 19.58 1.56
N LEU A 97 -3.68 18.73 0.84
CA LEU A 97 -3.18 17.47 1.39
C LEU A 97 -2.33 17.70 2.63
N ALA A 98 -1.33 18.57 2.57
CA ALA A 98 -0.47 18.89 3.70
C ALA A 98 -1.28 19.36 4.93
N ALA A 99 -2.32 20.18 4.74
CA ALA A 99 -3.21 20.61 5.81
C ALA A 99 -4.01 19.45 6.42
N ILE A 100 -4.52 18.52 5.60
CA ILE A 100 -5.22 17.32 6.06
C ILE A 100 -4.27 16.42 6.86
N VAL A 101 -3.04 16.20 6.37
CA VAL A 101 -2.02 15.41 7.08
C VAL A 101 -1.68 16.04 8.42
N ALA A 102 -1.40 17.35 8.45
CA ALA A 102 -1.08 18.06 9.69
C ALA A 102 -2.21 17.94 10.72
N ARG A 103 -3.47 18.05 10.27
CA ARG A 103 -4.63 17.86 11.14
C ARG A 103 -4.75 16.41 11.64
N TYR A 104 -4.52 15.43 10.77
CA TYR A 104 -4.55 14.01 11.12
C TYR A 104 -3.48 13.66 12.16
N LEU A 105 -2.24 14.14 11.97
CA LEU A 105 -1.14 13.97 12.93
C LEU A 105 -1.47 14.59 14.29
N LYS A 106 -2.08 15.77 14.32
CA LYS A 106 -2.53 16.40 15.57
C LYS A 106 -3.58 15.56 16.30
N ILE A 107 -4.58 15.04 15.58
CA ILE A 107 -5.60 14.15 16.15
C ILE A 107 -4.96 12.89 16.74
N LEU A 108 -4.03 12.26 16.02
CA LEU A 108 -3.31 11.08 16.53
C LEU A 108 -2.47 11.40 17.77
N ALA A 109 -1.80 12.55 17.80
CA ALA A 109 -1.02 13.00 18.95
C ALA A 109 -1.90 13.22 20.19
N ASP A 110 -3.11 13.74 20.01
CA ASP A 110 -4.07 13.89 21.11
C ASP A 110 -4.62 12.55 21.58
N VAL A 111 -4.92 11.59 20.68
CA VAL A 111 -5.35 10.24 21.08
C VAL A 111 -4.29 9.52 21.92
N ARG A 112 -3.01 9.69 21.62
CA ARG A 112 -1.89 9.08 22.38
C ARG A 112 -1.81 9.57 23.84
N LYS A 113 -2.32 10.77 24.15
CA LYS A 113 -2.33 11.30 25.53
C LYS A 113 -3.40 10.64 26.42
N TRP A 114 -4.36 9.92 25.82
CA TRP A 114 -5.53 9.37 26.50
C TRP A 114 -5.53 7.83 26.54
N SER A 115 -4.49 7.18 26.00
CA SER A 115 -4.24 5.72 26.10
C SER A 115 -3.14 5.44 27.11
#